data_AF-A0AAJ2RCY5-F1
#
_entry.id   AF-A0AAJ2RCY5-F1
#
_cell.length_a   1.000
_cell.length_b   1.000
_cell.length_c   1.000
_cell.angle_alpha   90.00
_cell.angle_beta   90.00
_cell.angle_gamma   90.00
#
_symmetry.space_group_name_H-M   'P 1'
#
loop_
_entity.id
_entity.type
_entity.pdbx_description
1 polymer ?
#
loop_
_entity_poly.entity_id
_entity_poly.type
_entity_poly.pdbx_seq_one_letter_code
_entity_poly.pdbx_strand_id
1 'polypeptide(L)'
;MIDKSNFIKNKMEEIYIALTNNQPNLDELIGEINDLFSSPYKRDAIADNETIQSLWFFLFEMFILSDNNDVKFDIISAMCDMYIYQANLGVDLSLDNIRFWRESLKAEESSPEIIDYVDDMLSI
;
A
#
# COMPACT_ATOMS: atom_id res chain seq x y z
N MET A 1 11.66 20.74 -7.98
CA MET A 1 10.91 19.81 -7.12
C MET A 1 9.96 18.96 -7.96
N ILE A 2 10.50 18.41 -9.05
CA ILE A 2 9.84 17.46 -9.95
C ILE A 2 10.61 16.18 -9.69
N ASP A 3 9.97 15.14 -9.13
CA ASP A 3 10.15 13.76 -9.64
C ASP A 3 9.32 12.72 -8.88
N LYS A 4 9.08 12.89 -7.58
CA LYS A 4 8.49 11.80 -6.76
C LYS A 4 7.05 11.45 -7.13
N SER A 5 6.21 12.43 -7.48
CA SER A 5 4.87 12.13 -7.98
C SER A 5 4.89 11.36 -9.29
N ASN A 6 5.79 11.71 -10.21
CA ASN A 6 5.97 10.99 -11.48
C ASN A 6 6.56 9.60 -11.26
N PHE A 7 7.52 9.48 -10.35
CA PHE A 7 8.08 8.20 -9.92
C PHE A 7 6.97 7.28 -9.38
N ILE A 8 6.14 7.75 -8.45
CA ILE A 8 5.02 6.97 -7.91
C ILE A 8 4.06 6.56 -9.03
N LYS A 9 3.70 7.49 -9.92
CA LYS A 9 2.80 7.19 -11.06
C LYS A 9 3.38 6.12 -11.99
N ASN A 10 4.64 6.27 -12.40
CA ASN A 10 5.31 5.28 -13.23
C ASN A 10 5.42 3.92 -12.51
N LYS A 11 5.68 3.92 -11.20
CA LYS A 11 5.76 2.69 -10.41
C LYS A 11 4.41 2.00 -10.26
N MET A 12 3.31 2.74 -10.11
CA MET A 12 1.97 2.14 -10.14
C MET A 12 1.71 1.45 -11.48
N GLU A 13 2.11 2.05 -12.61
CA GLU A 13 2.01 1.42 -13.93
C GLU A 13 2.87 0.14 -14.03
N GLU A 14 4.12 0.19 -13.55
CA GLU A 14 5.01 -0.97 -13.53
C GLU A 14 4.46 -2.12 -12.67
N ILE A 15 3.96 -1.83 -11.46
CA ILE A 15 3.34 -2.80 -10.55
C ILE A 15 2.11 -3.43 -11.21
N TYR A 16 1.25 -2.63 -11.82
CA TYR A 16 0.06 -3.15 -12.50
C TYR A 16 0.43 -4.10 -13.65
N ILE A 17 1.42 -3.72 -14.46
CA ILE A 17 1.93 -4.56 -15.56
C ILE A 17 2.57 -5.84 -15.02
N ALA A 18 3.33 -5.75 -13.92
CA ALA A 18 3.97 -6.90 -13.28
C ALA A 18 2.93 -7.87 -12.70
N LEU A 19 1.92 -7.37 -11.98
CA LEU A 19 0.83 -8.19 -11.43
C LEU A 19 0.03 -8.88 -12.54
N THR A 20 -0.41 -8.14 -13.56
CA THR A 20 -1.23 -8.69 -14.65
C THR A 20 -0.49 -9.72 -15.51
N ASN A 21 0.83 -9.61 -15.61
CA ASN A 21 1.68 -10.58 -16.32
C ASN A 21 2.29 -11.65 -15.39
N ASN A 22 1.92 -11.67 -14.11
CA ASN A 22 2.46 -12.57 -13.08
C ASN A 22 4.00 -12.60 -13.06
N GLN A 23 4.62 -11.41 -13.10
CA GLN A 23 6.08 -11.26 -13.09
C GLN A 23 6.65 -11.48 -11.70
N PRO A 24 7.85 -12.08 -11.59
CA PRO A 24 8.44 -12.46 -10.31
C PRO A 24 9.07 -11.31 -9.50
N ASN A 25 9.13 -10.10 -10.05
CA ASN A 25 9.78 -8.92 -9.43
C ASN A 25 8.77 -7.96 -8.78
N LEU A 26 7.55 -8.42 -8.51
CA LEU A 26 6.48 -7.59 -7.98
C LEU A 26 6.78 -7.09 -6.55
N ASP A 27 7.39 -7.95 -5.75
CA ASP A 27 7.90 -7.67 -4.40
C ASP A 27 8.93 -6.52 -4.39
N GLU A 28 9.89 -6.54 -5.34
CA GLU A 28 10.89 -5.48 -5.49
C GLU A 28 10.23 -4.13 -5.80
N LEU A 29 9.25 -4.11 -6.72
CA LEU A 29 8.53 -2.89 -7.10
C LEU A 29 7.71 -2.31 -5.94
N ILE A 30 7.08 -3.17 -5.13
CA ILE A 30 6.36 -2.74 -3.92
C ILE A 30 7.34 -2.22 -2.87
N GLY A 31 8.49 -2.88 -2.71
CA GLY A 31 9.56 -2.45 -1.81
C GLY A 31 10.07 -1.04 -2.12
N GLU A 32 10.27 -0.72 -3.40
CA GLU A 32 10.67 0.63 -3.82
C GLU A 32 9.63 1.71 -3.45
N ILE A 33 8.34 1.39 -3.49
CA ILE A 33 7.28 2.27 -2.99
C ILE A 33 7.37 2.39 -1.48
N ASN A 34 7.52 1.28 -0.76
CA ASN A 34 7.58 1.30 0.70
C ASN A 34 8.77 2.11 1.22
N ASP A 35 9.90 2.05 0.53
CA ASP A 35 11.10 2.84 0.84
C ASP A 35 10.87 4.35 0.84
N LEU A 36 9.82 4.83 0.17
CA LEU A 36 9.42 6.23 0.25
C LEU A 36 8.85 6.58 1.63
N PHE A 37 8.19 5.65 2.30
CA PHE A 37 7.46 5.85 3.56
C PHE A 37 8.17 5.26 4.80
N SER A 38 9.14 4.37 4.62
CA SER A 38 9.82 3.58 5.67
C SER A 38 10.66 4.35 6.71
N SER A 39 10.55 5.68 6.82
CA SER A 39 11.33 6.46 7.78
C SER A 39 10.46 7.37 8.65
N PRO A 40 10.47 7.17 9.99
CA PRO A 40 9.70 7.99 10.93
C PRO A 40 10.17 9.45 11.02
N TYR A 41 11.33 9.75 10.45
CA TYR A 41 11.92 11.08 10.47
C TYR A 41 11.65 11.87 9.18
N LYS A 42 10.99 11.27 8.18
CA LYS A 42 10.57 11.99 6.97
C LYS A 42 9.42 12.93 7.32
N ARG A 43 9.72 14.23 7.32
CA ARG A 43 8.76 15.32 7.56
C ARG A 43 8.43 16.13 6.30
N ASP A 44 9.10 15.84 5.20
CA ASP A 44 8.86 16.50 3.93
C ASP A 44 7.74 15.79 3.16
N ALA A 45 6.86 16.57 2.54
CA ALA A 45 5.85 16.03 1.64
C ALA A 45 6.52 15.20 0.52
N ILE A 46 6.15 13.92 0.42
CA ILE A 46 6.73 12.97 -0.52
C ILE A 46 6.22 13.26 -1.94
N ALA A 47 4.92 13.51 -2.08
CA ALA A 47 4.23 13.85 -3.32
C ALA A 47 3.01 14.71 -2.99
N ASP A 48 2.32 15.20 -4.01
CA ASP A 48 1.02 15.86 -3.84
C ASP A 48 -0.05 14.89 -3.30
N ASN A 49 -1.03 15.45 -2.58
CA ASN A 49 -2.09 14.69 -1.91
C ASN A 49 -2.86 13.78 -2.87
N GLU A 50 -3.13 14.25 -4.09
CA GLU A 50 -3.83 13.47 -5.12
C GLU A 50 -3.05 12.20 -5.49
N THR A 51 -1.72 12.32 -5.65
CA THR A 51 -0.85 11.18 -5.95
C THR A 51 -0.77 10.19 -4.78
N ILE A 52 -0.69 10.68 -3.54
CA ILE A 52 -0.68 9.81 -2.35
C ILE A 52 -2.01 9.06 -2.18
N GLN A 53 -3.14 9.73 -2.38
CA GLN A 53 -4.46 9.08 -2.34
C GLN A 53 -4.62 8.05 -3.47
N SER A 54 -4.15 8.38 -4.68
CA SER A 54 -4.17 7.45 -5.81
C SER A 54 -3.34 6.19 -5.51
N LEU A 55 -2.15 6.37 -4.94
CA LEU A 55 -1.30 5.25 -4.51
C LEU A 55 -1.97 4.39 -3.43
N TRP A 56 -2.62 5.02 -2.45
CA TRP A 56 -3.36 4.31 -1.41
C TRP A 56 -4.44 3.39 -1.98
N PHE A 57 -5.29 3.93 -2.85
CA PHE A 57 -6.35 3.13 -3.49
C PHE A 57 -5.78 2.06 -4.41
N PHE A 58 -4.72 2.39 -5.15
CA PHE A 58 -4.04 1.44 -6.03
C PHE A 58 -3.46 0.25 -5.25
N LEU A 59 -2.73 0.49 -4.16
CA LEU A 59 -2.18 -0.58 -3.33
C LEU A 59 -3.30 -1.46 -2.77
N PHE A 60 -4.39 -0.87 -2.28
CA PHE A 60 -5.54 -1.64 -1.83
C PHE A 60 -6.13 -2.52 -2.95
N GLU A 61 -6.28 -1.99 -4.17
CA GLU A 61 -6.75 -2.76 -5.32
C GLU A 61 -5.81 -3.94 -5.64
N MET A 62 -4.49 -3.70 -5.64
CA MET A 62 -3.49 -4.75 -5.87
C MET A 62 -3.52 -5.82 -4.76
N PHE A 63 -3.74 -5.42 -3.51
CA PHE A 63 -3.91 -6.33 -2.39
C PHE A 63 -5.11 -7.28 -2.59
N ILE A 64 -6.24 -6.74 -3.08
CA ILE A 64 -7.43 -7.54 -3.37
C ILE A 64 -7.23 -8.47 -4.57
N LEU A 65 -6.55 -7.98 -5.62
CA LEU A 65 -6.36 -8.72 -6.87
C LEU A 65 -5.25 -9.78 -6.81
N SER A 66 -4.27 -9.63 -5.92
CA SER A 66 -3.21 -10.61 -5.77
C SER A 66 -3.76 -11.94 -5.25
N ASP A 67 -3.31 -13.05 -5.82
CA ASP A 67 -3.54 -14.39 -5.26
C ASP A 67 -2.35 -14.90 -4.41
N ASN A 68 -1.24 -14.15 -4.40
CA ASN A 68 -0.03 -14.50 -3.68
C ASN A 68 -0.01 -13.82 -2.30
N ASN A 69 0.10 -14.63 -1.23
CA ASN A 69 0.14 -14.13 0.15
C ASN A 69 1.39 -13.30 0.45
N ASP A 70 2.56 -13.62 -0.13
CA ASP A 70 3.79 -12.85 0.09
C ASP A 70 3.63 -11.43 -0.48
N VAL A 71 3.06 -11.34 -1.70
CA VAL A 71 2.74 -10.05 -2.32
C VAL A 71 1.70 -9.28 -1.51
N LYS A 72 0.64 -9.95 -1.02
CA LYS A 72 -0.35 -9.30 -0.16
C LYS A 72 0.29 -8.76 1.11
N PHE A 73 1.20 -9.52 1.70
CA PHE A 73 1.93 -9.13 2.90
C PHE A 73 2.79 -7.88 2.65
N ASP A 74 3.55 -7.85 1.56
CA ASP A 74 4.36 -6.68 1.20
C ASP A 74 3.49 -5.44 0.97
N ILE A 75 2.37 -5.59 0.27
CA ILE A 75 1.43 -4.50 0.02
C ILE A 75 0.83 -3.97 1.34
N ILE A 76 0.32 -4.86 2.21
CA ILE A 76 -0.32 -4.40 3.44
C ILE A 76 0.70 -3.78 4.41
N SER A 77 1.94 -4.28 4.43
CA SER A 77 3.03 -3.65 5.18
C SER A 77 3.32 -2.24 4.67
N ALA A 78 3.39 -2.05 3.35
CA ALA A 78 3.60 -0.73 2.77
C ALA A 78 2.42 0.23 3.06
N MET A 79 1.19 -0.27 3.00
CA MET A 79 0.01 0.50 3.39
C MET A 79 0.06 0.90 4.87
N CYS A 80 0.46 0.00 5.78
CA CYS A 80 0.61 0.34 7.19
C CYS A 80 1.63 1.48 7.40
N ASP A 81 2.79 1.41 6.76
CA ASP A 81 3.80 2.46 6.83
C ASP A 81 3.24 3.80 6.28
N MET A 82 2.55 3.77 5.14
CA MET A 82 1.87 4.95 4.60
C MET A 82 0.84 5.55 5.57
N TYR A 83 0.03 4.71 6.21
CA TYR A 83 -1.01 5.15 7.15
C TYR A 83 -0.41 5.76 8.41
N ILE A 84 0.63 5.15 8.99
CA ILE A 84 1.32 5.66 10.17
C ILE A 84 1.91 7.05 9.89
N TYR A 85 2.46 7.27 8.70
CA TYR A 85 3.12 8.52 8.36
C TYR A 85 2.24 9.53 7.61
N GLN A 86 0.95 9.23 7.39
CA GLN A 86 0.02 10.10 6.64
C GLN A 86 -0.05 11.54 7.20
N ALA A 87 0.07 11.70 8.51
CA ALA A 87 0.04 13.01 9.17
C ALA A 87 1.24 13.88 8.74
N ASN A 88 2.40 13.26 8.49
CA ASN A 88 3.58 13.94 7.94
C ASN A 88 3.42 14.27 6.44
N LEU A 89 2.53 13.55 5.74
CA LEU A 89 2.21 13.78 4.33
C LEU A 89 1.14 14.87 4.13
N GLY A 90 0.47 15.30 5.21
CA GLY A 90 -0.64 16.26 5.11
C GLY A 90 -1.88 15.69 4.41
N VAL A 91 -2.06 14.35 4.49
CA VAL A 91 -3.16 13.61 3.88
C VAL A 91 -3.86 12.79 4.96
N ASP A 92 -5.18 12.70 4.86
CA ASP A 92 -6.01 11.76 5.62
C ASP A 92 -6.42 10.61 4.68
N LEU A 93 -5.99 9.40 5.01
CA LEU A 93 -6.20 8.17 4.26
C LEU A 93 -7.34 7.39 4.92
N SER A 94 -8.46 7.25 4.21
CA SER A 94 -9.60 6.51 4.75
C SER A 94 -9.31 5.01 4.86
N LEU A 95 -9.65 4.45 6.02
CA LEU A 95 -9.63 3.02 6.31
C LEU A 95 -10.94 2.31 5.94
N ASP A 96 -11.94 3.01 5.40
CA ASP A 96 -13.29 2.45 5.19
C ASP A 96 -13.27 1.21 4.28
N ASN A 97 -12.46 1.24 3.21
CA ASN A 97 -12.31 0.11 2.30
C ASN A 97 -11.66 -1.11 2.97
N ILE A 98 -10.64 -0.87 3.80
CA ILE A 98 -9.96 -1.93 4.54
C ILE A 98 -10.89 -2.53 5.60
N ARG A 99 -11.63 -1.68 6.31
CA ARG A 99 -12.64 -2.11 7.29
C ARG A 99 -13.72 -2.96 6.62
N PHE A 100 -14.26 -2.48 5.50
CA PHE A 100 -15.26 -3.21 4.74
C PHE A 100 -14.73 -4.57 4.25
N TRP A 101 -13.50 -4.62 3.74
CA TRP A 101 -12.86 -5.87 3.36
C TRP A 101 -12.71 -6.81 4.56
N ARG A 102 -12.23 -6.31 5.69
CA ARG A 102 -12.02 -7.10 6.91
C ARG A 102 -13.32 -7.68 7.45
N GLU A 103 -14.40 -6.90 7.46
CA GLU A 103 -15.75 -7.33 7.87
C GLU A 103 -16.36 -8.35 6.90
N SER A 104 -15.98 -8.30 5.62
CA SER A 104 -16.47 -9.21 4.57
C SER A 104 -15.65 -10.50 4.44
N LEU A 105 -14.45 -10.53 5.04
CA LEU A 105 -13.50 -11.64 4.93
C LEU A 105 -13.99 -12.88 5.68
N LYS A 106 -14.00 -14.03 5.01
CA LYS A 106 -14.20 -15.31 5.70
C LYS A 106 -12.89 -15.84 6.24
N ALA A 107 -12.93 -16.57 7.35
CA ALA A 107 -11.75 -17.02 8.11
C ALA A 107 -10.72 -17.84 7.31
N GLU A 108 -11.06 -18.34 6.12
CA GLU A 108 -10.20 -19.19 5.27
C GLU A 108 -9.59 -18.44 4.07
N GLU A 109 -9.96 -17.17 3.87
CA GLU A 109 -9.66 -16.42 2.63
C GLU A 109 -8.36 -15.60 2.70
N SER A 110 -7.69 -15.54 3.85
CA SER A 110 -6.40 -14.84 4.03
C SER A 110 -5.55 -15.50 5.11
N SER A 111 -4.24 -15.21 5.11
CA SER A 111 -3.35 -15.71 6.15
C SER A 111 -3.56 -14.96 7.47
N PRO A 112 -3.31 -15.60 8.63
CA PRO A 112 -3.38 -14.94 9.92
C PRO A 112 -2.49 -13.70 10.02
N GLU A 113 -1.30 -13.73 9.41
CA GLU A 113 -0.36 -12.62 9.45
C GLU A 113 -0.90 -11.37 8.73
N ILE A 114 -1.54 -11.55 7.57
CA ILE A 114 -2.18 -10.44 6.84
C ILE A 114 -3.33 -9.86 7.68
N ILE A 115 -4.11 -10.74 8.33
CA ILE A 115 -5.21 -10.33 9.20
C ILE A 115 -4.70 -9.52 10.39
N ASP A 116 -3.63 -9.96 11.04
CA ASP A 116 -3.03 -9.28 12.19
C ASP A 116 -2.57 -7.87 11.79
N TYR A 117 -1.91 -7.71 10.64
CA TYR A 117 -1.51 -6.38 10.14
C TYR A 117 -2.70 -5.45 9.87
N VAL A 118 -3.78 -5.98 9.29
CA VAL A 118 -5.00 -5.21 9.05
C VAL A 118 -5.65 -4.80 10.37
N ASP A 119 -5.76 -5.72 11.33
CA ASP A 119 -6.37 -5.45 12.63
C ASP A 119 -5.54 -4.44 13.44
N ASP A 120 -4.21 -4.50 13.36
CA ASP A 120 -3.31 -3.51 13.94
C ASP A 120 -3.55 -2.13 13.34
N MET A 121 -3.59 -2.01 12.01
CA MET A 121 -3.84 -0.74 11.32
C MET A 121 -5.24 -0.15 11.64
N LEU A 122 -6.26 -1.00 11.77
CA LEU A 122 -7.62 -0.58 12.14
C LEU A 122 -7.76 -0.17 13.62
N SER A 123 -6.76 -0.48 14.44
CA SER A 123 -6.75 -0.20 15.89
C SER A 123 -5.92 1.03 16.29
N ILE A 124 -5.24 1.69 15.34
CA ILE A 124 -4.49 2.95 15.52
C ILE A 124 -5.46 4.11 15.73
#